data_AF-A0A969GAU3-F1
#
_entry.id   AF-A0A969GAU3-F1
#
_cell.length_a   1.000
_cell.length_b   1.000
_cell.length_c   1.000
_cell.angle_alpha   90.00
_cell.angle_beta   90.00
_cell.angle_gamma   90.00
#
_symmetry.space_group_name_H-M   'P 1'
#
loop_
_entity.id
_entity.type
_entity.pdbx_description
1 polymer ?
#
loop_
_entity_poly.entity_id
_entity_poly.type
_entity_poly.pdbx_seq_one_letter_code
_entity_poly.pdbx_strand_id
1 'polypeptide(L)'
;MIAIYTKKINSRLQYTVNLVFKTVLKIDYVLINDKQVFMDSKLPKISYCDKQITNEIHFFASDLLFENTIQKQEINLRQNAEFPTFFHNNKNAILPYDAFAMIFYLVSRYEEYTETQLDKHGRFRATLSLAYQNGFLKIPLVNQLCSKIQTLIETNYPNFKFPKQTFNFLPTYDIDYAWAYKNRNFKRTIGGYAMSILTRNFSEIFERLQVQLGFKNDPFYVFDYLDNLHEKHQLSPIYFS
;
A
#
# COMPACT_ATOMS: atom_id res chain seq x y z
N MET A 1 2.53 12.35 21.11
CA MET A 1 1.39 11.42 21.26
C MET A 1 0.08 12.17 21.10
N ILE A 2 -0.93 11.61 20.44
CA ILE A 2 -2.26 12.21 20.23
C ILE A 2 -3.35 11.38 20.93
N ALA A 3 -4.34 12.04 21.55
CA ALA A 3 -5.54 11.39 22.07
C ALA A 3 -6.63 11.33 21.00
N ILE A 4 -7.11 10.14 20.68
CA ILE A 4 -8.11 9.91 19.64
C ILE A 4 -9.35 9.27 20.28
N TYR A 5 -10.45 10.02 20.32
CA TYR A 5 -11.72 9.49 20.79
C TYR A 5 -12.47 8.74 19.70
N THR A 6 -13.09 7.63 20.07
CA THR A 6 -14.04 6.90 19.23
C THR A 6 -15.06 6.15 20.08
N LYS A 7 -16.27 5.95 19.57
CA LYS A 7 -17.33 5.24 20.32
C LYS A 7 -17.01 3.77 20.59
N LYS A 8 -16.34 3.11 19.64
CA LYS A 8 -16.07 1.67 19.70
C LYS A 8 -14.68 1.40 19.14
N ILE A 9 -13.88 0.65 19.88
CA ILE A 9 -12.56 0.20 19.46
C ILE A 9 -12.69 -1.23 18.92
N ASN A 10 -12.31 -1.45 17.67
CA ASN A 10 -12.28 -2.77 17.02
C ASN A 10 -11.06 -2.89 16.10
N SER A 11 -10.87 -4.06 15.50
CA SER A 11 -9.71 -4.34 14.65
C SER A 11 -9.61 -3.46 13.40
N ARG A 12 -10.74 -3.13 12.74
CA ARG A 12 -10.74 -2.26 11.54
C ARG A 12 -10.24 -0.86 11.89
N LEU A 13 -10.81 -0.27 12.95
CA LEU A 13 -10.40 1.05 13.42
C LEU A 13 -8.95 1.05 13.91
N GLN A 14 -8.57 0.08 14.74
CA GLN A 14 -7.20 -0.02 15.27
C GLN A 14 -6.19 -0.14 14.15
N TYR A 15 -6.43 -0.99 13.16
CA TYR A 15 -5.57 -1.14 11.99
C TYR A 15 -5.43 0.18 11.23
N THR A 16 -6.53 0.87 10.93
CA THR A 16 -6.52 2.13 10.18
C THR A 16 -5.79 3.24 10.94
N VAL A 17 -6.10 3.43 12.22
CA VAL A 17 -5.46 4.45 13.06
C VAL A 17 -3.97 4.12 13.23
N ASN A 18 -3.61 2.84 13.39
CA ASN A 18 -2.21 2.41 13.47
C ASN A 18 -1.44 2.69 12.17
N LEU A 19 -2.07 2.43 11.02
CA LEU A 19 -1.49 2.74 9.73
C LEU A 19 -1.24 4.25 9.60
N VAL A 20 -2.25 5.08 9.86
CA VAL A 20 -2.13 6.54 9.72
C VAL A 20 -1.08 7.08 10.68
N PHE A 21 -1.25 6.88 11.98
CA PHE A 21 -0.48 7.60 12.98
C PHE A 21 0.89 6.96 13.23
N LYS A 22 0.94 5.65 13.50
CA LYS A 22 2.22 4.98 13.80
C LYS A 22 3.03 4.64 12.56
N THR A 23 2.39 4.16 11.50
CA THR A 23 3.12 3.63 10.34
C THR A 23 3.54 4.73 9.37
N VAL A 24 2.58 5.57 8.94
CA VAL A 24 2.82 6.62 7.94
C VAL A 24 3.33 7.90 8.59
N LEU A 25 2.66 8.42 9.63
CA LEU A 25 3.02 9.69 10.26
C LEU A 25 4.09 9.56 11.36
N LYS A 26 4.46 8.32 11.75
CA LYS A 26 5.50 8.00 12.74
C LYS A 26 5.28 8.62 14.13
N ILE A 27 4.04 8.84 14.54
CA ILE A 27 3.70 9.37 15.86
C ILE A 27 2.91 8.36 16.70
N ASP A 28 3.06 8.45 18.02
CA ASP A 28 2.22 7.70 18.94
C ASP A 28 0.81 8.29 19.08
N TYR A 29 -0.14 7.43 19.37
CA TYR A 29 -1.51 7.78 19.68
C TYR A 29 -2.05 6.89 20.80
N VAL A 30 -3.12 7.35 21.44
CA VAL A 30 -3.95 6.55 22.35
C VAL A 30 -5.40 6.62 21.89
N LEU A 31 -6.05 5.46 21.79
CA LEU A 31 -7.49 5.38 21.56
C LEU A 31 -8.22 5.46 22.89
N ILE A 32 -9.24 6.30 22.95
CA ILE A 32 -10.06 6.53 24.13
C ILE A 32 -11.52 6.33 23.74
N ASN A 33 -12.25 5.48 24.47
CA ASN A 33 -13.69 5.28 24.30
C ASN A 33 -14.53 5.86 25.45
N ASP A 34 -13.88 6.37 26.51
CA ASP A 34 -14.53 7.11 27.57
C ASP A 34 -14.48 8.62 27.27
N LYS A 35 -15.66 9.25 27.21
CA LYS A 35 -15.77 10.66 26.83
C LYS A 35 -15.17 11.59 27.89
N GLN A 36 -15.29 11.26 29.18
CA GLN A 36 -14.75 12.08 30.27
C GLN A 36 -13.21 12.04 30.26
N VAL A 37 -12.64 10.84 30.15
CA VAL A 37 -11.18 10.65 30.00
C VAL A 37 -10.64 11.40 28.78
N PHE A 38 -11.38 11.41 27.67
CA PHE A 38 -10.99 12.19 26.49
C PHE A 38 -11.05 13.70 26.74
N MET A 39 -12.10 14.20 27.38
CA MET A 39 -12.24 15.63 27.67
C MET A 39 -11.13 16.13 28.60
N ASP A 40 -10.78 15.35 29.62
CA ASP A 40 -9.75 15.68 30.63
C ASP A 40 -8.31 15.53 30.11
N SER A 41 -8.13 14.90 28.93
CA SER A 41 -6.82 14.76 28.31
C SER A 41 -6.21 16.11 27.90
N LYS A 42 -4.93 16.28 28.25
CA LYS A 42 -4.10 17.43 27.87
C LYS A 42 -3.34 17.25 26.55
N LEU A 43 -3.44 16.08 25.94
CA LEU A 43 -2.82 15.80 24.64
C LEU A 43 -3.55 16.57 23.52
N PRO A 44 -2.94 16.74 22.35
CA PRO A 44 -3.70 17.07 21.14
C PRO A 44 -4.87 16.09 20.97
N LYS A 45 -6.05 16.63 20.69
CA LYS A 45 -7.31 15.88 20.67
C LYS A 45 -7.84 15.75 19.25
N ILE A 46 -8.20 14.52 18.90
CA ILE A 46 -8.93 14.19 17.69
C ILE A 46 -10.15 13.36 18.11
N SER A 47 -11.30 13.61 17.51
CA SER A 47 -12.47 12.73 17.66
C SER A 47 -12.84 12.12 16.30
N TYR A 48 -13.15 10.83 16.32
CA TYR A 48 -13.66 10.08 15.18
C TYR A 48 -15.01 9.45 15.56
N CYS A 49 -16.09 10.21 15.32
CA CYS A 49 -17.45 9.85 15.70
C CYS A 49 -18.50 10.71 14.95
N ASP A 50 -19.79 10.58 15.27
CA ASP A 50 -20.86 11.27 14.54
C ASP A 50 -20.97 12.77 14.82
N LYS A 51 -20.55 13.20 16.02
CA LYS A 51 -20.74 14.56 16.53
C LYS A 51 -19.50 15.01 17.28
N GLN A 52 -19.08 16.23 17.00
CA GLN A 52 -18.01 16.91 17.73
C GLN A 52 -18.32 16.97 19.23
N ILE A 53 -17.29 16.83 20.05
CA ILE A 53 -17.41 16.70 21.51
C ILE A 53 -17.10 18.01 22.22
N THR A 54 -16.01 18.66 21.82
CA THR A 54 -15.50 19.94 22.33
C THR A 54 -15.01 20.79 21.13
N ASN A 55 -13.84 21.44 21.24
CA ASN A 55 -13.22 22.20 20.14
C ASN A 55 -12.01 21.43 19.52
N GLU A 56 -12.06 20.10 19.53
CA GLU A 56 -11.04 19.24 18.94
C GLU A 56 -11.12 19.16 17.41
N ILE A 57 -10.10 18.58 16.78
CA ILE A 57 -10.19 18.17 15.37
C ILE A 57 -11.19 17.01 15.28
N HIS A 58 -12.37 17.29 14.70
CA HIS A 58 -13.44 16.31 14.57
C HIS A 58 -13.50 15.74 13.15
N PHE A 59 -13.27 14.44 13.02
CA PHE A 59 -13.56 13.66 11.83
C PHE A 59 -14.90 12.93 12.01
N PHE A 60 -15.79 13.07 11.03
CA PHE A 60 -17.00 12.26 10.98
C PHE A 60 -16.62 10.79 10.74
N ALA A 61 -17.33 9.87 11.40
CA ALA A 61 -17.11 8.45 11.26
C ALA A 61 -18.26 7.75 10.54
N SER A 62 -17.97 7.25 9.34
CA SER A 62 -18.84 6.33 8.61
C SER A 62 -18.89 4.96 9.29
N ASP A 63 -19.97 4.22 9.02
CA ASP A 63 -20.22 2.91 9.64
C ASP A 63 -19.16 1.85 9.27
N LEU A 64 -18.48 2.00 8.13
CA LEU A 64 -17.53 1.02 7.58
C LEU A 64 -16.49 0.52 8.62
N LEU A 65 -15.95 1.42 9.44
CA LEU A 65 -14.96 1.05 10.45
C LEU A 65 -15.56 0.36 11.67
N PHE A 66 -16.88 0.39 11.84
CA PHE A 66 -17.61 -0.20 12.97
C PHE A 66 -18.42 -1.45 12.62
N GLU A 67 -18.62 -1.71 11.32
CA GLU A 67 -19.19 -2.94 10.78
C GLU A 67 -18.38 -4.18 11.16
N ASN A 68 -19.07 -5.30 11.35
CA ASN A 68 -18.48 -6.63 11.61
C ASN A 68 -18.60 -7.59 10.42
N THR A 69 -19.31 -7.19 9.36
CA THR A 69 -19.52 -7.98 8.14
C THR A 69 -18.87 -7.28 6.94
N ILE A 70 -18.60 -8.04 5.89
CA ILE A 70 -18.14 -7.49 4.61
C ILE A 70 -19.36 -7.38 3.71
N GLN A 71 -19.67 -6.17 3.27
CA GLN A 71 -20.81 -5.89 2.40
C GLN A 71 -20.45 -4.81 1.39
N LYS A 72 -21.02 -4.89 0.19
CA LYS A 72 -20.76 -3.91 -0.87
C LYS A 72 -21.10 -2.51 -0.37
N GLN A 73 -20.13 -1.60 -0.48
CA GLN A 73 -20.29 -0.20 -0.07
C GLN A 73 -20.79 0.63 -1.25
N GLU A 74 -21.74 1.53 -0.99
CA GLU A 74 -22.19 2.51 -1.99
C GLU A 74 -21.21 3.68 -2.05
N ILE A 75 -20.27 3.61 -2.99
CA ILE A 75 -19.22 4.62 -3.15
C ILE A 75 -19.69 5.71 -4.10
N ASN A 76 -20.08 6.86 -3.53
CA ASN A 76 -20.33 8.08 -4.27
C ASN A 76 -19.03 8.89 -4.37
N LEU A 77 -18.30 8.71 -5.46
CA LEU A 77 -17.03 9.42 -5.70
C LEU A 77 -17.29 10.85 -6.18
N ARG A 78 -16.57 11.80 -5.61
CA ARG A 78 -16.54 13.20 -6.06
C ARG A 78 -15.11 13.64 -6.28
N GLN A 79 -14.87 14.30 -7.40
CA GLN A 79 -13.59 14.94 -7.67
C GLN A 79 -13.50 16.24 -6.88
N ASN A 80 -12.47 16.37 -6.04
CA ASN A 80 -12.09 17.64 -5.43
C ASN A 80 -10.81 18.20 -6.11
N ALA A 81 -10.42 19.43 -5.80
CA ALA A 81 -9.25 20.10 -6.37
C ALA A 81 -7.92 19.35 -6.10
N GLU A 82 -7.83 18.61 -4.99
CA GLU A 82 -6.61 17.88 -4.60
C GLU A 82 -6.61 16.43 -5.11
N PHE A 83 -7.69 15.68 -4.87
CA PHE A 83 -7.80 14.25 -5.19
C PHE A 83 -9.27 13.78 -5.17
N PRO A 84 -9.61 12.61 -5.73
CA PRO A 84 -10.94 12.03 -5.61
C PRO A 84 -11.26 11.65 -4.16
N THR A 85 -12.51 11.91 -3.77
CA THR A 85 -13.02 11.74 -2.40
C THR A 85 -14.31 10.94 -2.40
N PHE A 86 -14.57 10.21 -1.32
CA PHE A 86 -15.77 9.40 -1.12
C PHE A 86 -16.01 9.20 0.39
N PHE A 87 -17.11 8.52 0.77
CA PHE A 87 -17.63 8.54 2.16
C PHE A 87 -17.95 9.97 2.63
N HIS A 88 -18.66 10.71 1.79
CA HIS A 88 -19.06 12.08 2.07
C HIS A 88 -20.03 12.17 3.25
N ASN A 89 -19.91 13.27 4.00
CA ASN A 89 -20.81 13.57 5.09
C ASN A 89 -21.29 15.04 5.00
N ASN A 90 -22.51 15.29 5.46
CA ASN A 90 -23.08 16.64 5.59
C ASN A 90 -23.01 17.13 7.04
N LYS A 91 -22.01 16.71 7.81
CA LYS A 91 -21.87 17.02 9.24
C LYS A 91 -20.88 18.15 9.45
N ASN A 92 -20.93 18.77 10.62
CA ASN A 92 -19.92 19.74 11.05
C ASN A 92 -18.64 19.00 11.46
N ALA A 93 -17.87 18.57 10.48
CA ALA A 93 -16.58 17.90 10.62
C ALA A 93 -15.50 18.68 9.87
N ILE A 94 -14.24 18.45 10.24
CA ILE A 94 -13.08 19.16 9.67
C ILE A 94 -12.90 18.84 8.17
N LEU A 95 -13.39 17.69 7.72
CA LEU A 95 -13.42 17.29 6.31
C LEU A 95 -14.85 16.89 5.89
N PRO A 96 -15.26 17.19 4.64
CA PRO A 96 -16.58 16.83 4.10
C PRO A 96 -16.69 15.34 3.69
N TYR A 97 -15.73 14.51 4.11
CA TYR A 97 -15.65 13.08 3.85
C TYR A 97 -14.92 12.38 5.01
N ASP A 98 -15.15 11.09 5.16
CA ASP A 98 -14.45 10.25 6.13
C ASP A 98 -13.11 9.76 5.57
N ALA A 99 -12.03 10.46 5.92
CA ALA A 99 -10.68 10.10 5.52
C ALA A 99 -10.23 8.72 6.06
N PHE A 100 -10.66 8.33 7.26
CA PHE A 100 -10.25 7.04 7.84
C PHE A 100 -10.96 5.87 7.15
N ALA A 101 -12.26 6.00 6.84
CA ALA A 101 -12.98 5.00 6.05
C ALA A 101 -12.40 4.89 4.63
N MET A 102 -12.07 6.01 3.98
CA MET A 102 -11.39 6.01 2.66
C MET A 102 -10.06 5.25 2.73
N ILE A 103 -9.22 5.55 3.72
CA ILE A 103 -7.93 4.89 3.91
C ILE A 103 -8.14 3.39 4.08
N PHE A 104 -9.00 2.97 5.00
CA PHE A 104 -9.28 1.55 5.23
C PHE A 104 -9.76 0.84 3.98
N TYR A 105 -10.74 1.42 3.28
CA TYR A 105 -11.30 0.85 2.06
C TYR A 105 -10.22 0.57 1.01
N LEU A 106 -9.32 1.53 0.79
CA LEU A 106 -8.25 1.43 -0.21
C LEU A 106 -7.18 0.42 0.18
N VAL A 107 -6.68 0.48 1.43
CA VAL A 107 -5.53 -0.36 1.85
C VAL A 107 -5.92 -1.79 2.18
N SER A 108 -7.15 -2.00 2.64
CA SER A 108 -7.67 -3.36 2.84
C SER A 108 -8.05 -4.03 1.54
N ARG A 109 -8.06 -3.29 0.41
CA ARG A 109 -8.58 -3.74 -0.88
C ARG A 109 -10.02 -4.26 -0.72
N TYR A 110 -10.83 -3.51 0.02
CA TYR A 110 -12.17 -3.95 0.48
C TYR A 110 -13.05 -4.46 -0.67
N GLU A 111 -12.97 -3.82 -1.83
CA GLU A 111 -13.68 -4.18 -3.05
C GLU A 111 -13.42 -5.63 -3.51
N GLU A 112 -12.21 -6.16 -3.30
CA GLU A 112 -11.82 -7.51 -3.74
C GLU A 112 -12.59 -8.61 -3.02
N TYR A 113 -13.06 -8.35 -1.80
CA TYR A 113 -13.85 -9.31 -1.02
C TYR A 113 -15.32 -9.36 -1.44
N THR A 114 -15.79 -8.35 -2.18
CA THR A 114 -17.19 -8.24 -2.62
C THR A 114 -17.36 -8.48 -4.11
N GLU A 115 -16.26 -8.45 -4.88
CA GLU A 115 -16.28 -8.69 -6.31
C GLU A 115 -16.37 -10.20 -6.61
N THR A 116 -17.22 -10.54 -7.57
CA THR A 116 -17.43 -11.93 -8.02
C THR A 116 -16.81 -12.17 -9.41
N GLN A 117 -16.53 -11.10 -10.16
CA GLN A 117 -15.88 -11.16 -11.46
C GLN A 117 -14.37 -11.28 -11.31
N LEU A 118 -13.88 -12.52 -11.32
CA LEU A 118 -12.47 -12.84 -11.22
C LEU A 118 -11.88 -13.17 -12.60
N ASP A 119 -10.56 -13.06 -12.73
CA ASP A 119 -9.87 -13.55 -13.92
C ASP A 119 -9.79 -15.10 -13.95
N LYS A 120 -9.20 -15.65 -15.03
CA LYS A 120 -9.03 -17.11 -15.21
C LYS A 120 -8.22 -17.82 -14.12
N HIS A 121 -7.55 -17.06 -13.24
CA HIS A 121 -6.76 -17.56 -12.13
C HIS A 121 -7.43 -17.27 -10.77
N GLY A 122 -8.67 -16.78 -10.75
CA GLY A 122 -9.40 -16.45 -9.52
C GLY A 122 -8.93 -15.14 -8.87
N ARG A 123 -8.28 -14.24 -9.63
CA ARG A 123 -7.75 -12.98 -9.10
C ARG A 123 -8.69 -11.81 -9.39
N PHE A 124 -8.73 -10.85 -8.47
CA PHE A 124 -9.40 -9.58 -8.71
C PHE A 124 -8.71 -8.81 -9.85
N ARG A 125 -9.52 -8.27 -10.76
CA ARG A 125 -9.01 -7.51 -11.91
C ARG A 125 -8.85 -6.05 -11.54
N ALA A 126 -7.63 -5.52 -11.66
CA ALA A 126 -7.36 -4.09 -11.40
C ALA A 126 -8.30 -3.15 -12.18
N THR A 127 -8.75 -3.54 -13.39
CA THR A 127 -9.69 -2.75 -14.21
C THR A 127 -11.07 -2.57 -13.58
N LEU A 128 -11.44 -3.43 -12.63
CA LEU A 128 -12.68 -3.34 -11.86
C LEU A 128 -12.54 -2.48 -10.60
N SER A 129 -11.31 -2.11 -10.22
CA SER A 129 -11.10 -1.26 -9.04
C SER A 129 -11.71 0.12 -9.21
N LEU A 130 -12.23 0.67 -8.12
CA LEU A 130 -12.65 2.06 -8.02
C LEU A 130 -11.55 3.00 -8.54
N ALA A 131 -10.29 2.69 -8.21
CA ALA A 131 -9.12 3.47 -8.59
C ALA A 131 -8.84 3.47 -10.10
N TYR A 132 -8.96 2.32 -10.76
CA TYR A 132 -8.80 2.25 -12.22
C TYR A 132 -9.97 2.93 -12.94
N GLN A 133 -11.20 2.61 -12.53
CA GLN A 133 -12.41 3.13 -13.18
C GLN A 133 -12.50 4.66 -13.13
N ASN A 134 -11.91 5.28 -12.11
CA ASN A 134 -11.91 6.73 -11.93
C ASN A 134 -10.52 7.37 -12.16
N GLY A 135 -9.58 6.66 -12.80
CA GLY A 135 -8.32 7.23 -13.27
C GLY A 135 -7.31 7.64 -12.17
N PHE A 136 -7.46 7.15 -10.94
CA PHE A 136 -6.57 7.48 -9.83
C PHE A 136 -5.68 6.32 -9.36
N LEU A 137 -5.62 5.21 -10.11
CA LEU A 137 -4.80 4.04 -9.76
C LEU A 137 -3.32 4.34 -9.53
N LYS A 138 -2.78 5.37 -10.21
CA LYS A 138 -1.38 5.79 -10.07
C LYS A 138 -1.16 6.87 -9.02
N ILE A 139 -2.21 7.34 -8.35
CA ILE A 139 -2.16 8.38 -7.34
C ILE A 139 -2.02 7.72 -5.96
N PRO A 140 -1.02 8.12 -5.14
CA PRO A 140 -0.85 7.58 -3.78
C PRO A 140 -1.86 8.22 -2.82
N LEU A 141 -3.16 7.99 -3.05
CA LEU A 141 -4.26 8.66 -2.36
C LEU A 141 -4.20 8.51 -0.84
N VAL A 142 -3.81 7.33 -0.35
CA VAL A 142 -3.65 7.08 1.10
C VAL A 142 -2.58 7.98 1.71
N ASN A 143 -1.44 8.17 1.03
CA ASN A 143 -0.39 9.07 1.49
C ASN A 143 -0.85 10.54 1.43
N GLN A 144 -1.61 10.93 0.41
CA GLN A 144 -2.19 12.28 0.32
C GLN A 144 -3.17 12.55 1.47
N LEU A 145 -4.03 11.58 1.80
CA LEU A 145 -4.94 11.67 2.94
C LEU A 145 -4.19 11.77 4.27
N CYS A 146 -3.14 10.96 4.47
CA CYS A 146 -2.30 11.05 5.67
C CYS A 146 -1.60 12.43 5.76
N SER A 147 -1.08 12.94 4.64
CA SER A 147 -0.50 14.28 4.58
C SER A 147 -1.52 15.36 4.92
N LYS A 148 -2.77 15.23 4.44
CA LYS A 148 -3.86 16.16 4.76
C LYS A 148 -4.17 16.14 6.26
N ILE A 149 -4.25 14.95 6.87
CA ILE A 149 -4.44 14.79 8.31
C ILE A 149 -3.28 15.43 9.09
N GLN A 150 -2.03 15.24 8.65
CA GLN A 150 -0.86 15.88 9.25
C GLN A 150 -0.98 17.41 9.21
N THR A 151 -1.27 17.99 8.05
CA THR A 151 -1.42 19.45 7.92
C THR A 151 -2.52 20.01 8.82
N LEU A 152 -3.65 19.32 8.94
CA LEU A 152 -4.72 19.70 9.88
C LEU A 152 -4.22 19.67 11.33
N ILE A 153 -3.47 18.65 11.72
CA ILE A 153 -2.89 18.56 13.08
C ILE A 153 -1.88 19.68 13.33
N GLU A 154 -0.98 19.95 12.38
CA GLU A 154 0.01 21.03 12.50
C GLU A 154 -0.65 22.41 12.58
N THR A 155 -1.76 22.61 11.88
CA THR A 155 -2.52 23.86 11.89
C THR A 155 -3.22 24.08 13.23
N ASN A 156 -3.87 23.04 13.76
CA ASN A 156 -4.61 23.12 15.02
C ASN A 156 -3.69 23.02 16.26
N TYR A 157 -2.52 22.42 16.11
CA TYR A 157 -1.53 22.23 17.17
C TYR A 157 -0.11 22.63 16.69
N PRO A 158 0.20 23.92 16.53
CA PRO A 158 1.48 24.39 15.94
C PRO A 158 2.75 23.95 16.68
N ASN A 159 2.61 23.65 17.98
CA ASN A 159 3.69 23.17 18.85
C ASN A 159 3.90 21.65 18.74
N PHE A 160 2.97 20.92 18.14
CA PHE A 160 3.13 19.50 17.87
C PHE A 160 4.07 19.30 16.68
N LYS A 161 5.13 18.50 16.85
CA LYS A 161 6.13 18.25 15.81
C LYS A 161 6.06 16.81 15.35
N PHE A 162 5.95 16.62 14.03
CA PHE A 162 6.07 15.32 13.40
C PHE A 162 7.56 14.96 13.20
N PRO A 163 7.93 13.67 13.31
CA PRO A 163 9.26 13.23 12.95
C PRO A 163 9.56 13.54 11.48
N LYS A 164 10.78 14.01 11.22
CA LYS A 164 11.24 14.21 9.84
C LYS A 164 11.42 12.84 9.19
N GLN A 165 10.69 12.61 8.09
CA GLN A 165 10.85 11.40 7.30
C GLN A 165 12.01 11.58 6.32
N THR A 166 12.93 10.62 6.31
CA THR A 166 14.00 10.55 5.32
C THR A 166 13.72 9.41 4.36
N PHE A 167 13.87 9.69 3.07
CA PHE A 167 13.76 8.66 2.04
C PHE A 167 15.00 7.77 2.09
N ASN A 168 14.78 6.45 2.02
CA ASN A 168 15.84 5.46 1.88
C ASN A 168 15.46 4.52 0.73
N PHE A 169 16.37 4.30 -0.20
CA PHE A 169 16.18 3.37 -1.31
C PHE A 169 17.03 2.13 -1.07
N LEU A 170 16.36 0.99 -0.88
CA LEU A 170 16.99 -0.31 -0.66
C LEU A 170 16.56 -1.27 -1.77
N PRO A 171 17.41 -1.55 -2.77
CA PRO A 171 17.11 -2.54 -3.79
C PRO A 171 16.99 -3.92 -3.16
N THR A 172 15.96 -4.66 -3.56
CA THR A 172 15.78 -6.06 -3.19
C THR A 172 15.57 -6.89 -4.44
N TYR A 173 16.23 -8.04 -4.54
CA TYR A 173 16.13 -8.94 -5.68
C TYR A 173 15.64 -10.30 -5.21
N ASP A 174 14.59 -10.81 -5.85
CA ASP A 174 14.17 -12.20 -5.71
C ASP A 174 14.70 -12.97 -6.92
N ILE A 175 15.72 -13.82 -6.69
CA ILE A 175 16.45 -14.50 -7.75
C ILE A 175 15.92 -15.94 -7.86
N ASP A 176 14.88 -16.11 -8.68
CA ASP A 176 14.34 -17.45 -8.98
C ASP A 176 15.38 -18.36 -9.66
N TYR A 177 16.14 -17.79 -10.59
CA TYR A 177 17.11 -18.51 -11.40
C TYR A 177 18.30 -17.62 -11.79
N ALA A 178 19.48 -17.94 -11.26
CA ALA A 178 20.73 -17.27 -11.62
C ALA A 178 21.25 -17.60 -13.05
N TRP A 179 20.79 -18.70 -13.66
CA TRP A 179 21.22 -19.15 -14.98
C TRP A 179 20.08 -19.71 -15.82
N ALA A 180 20.02 -19.38 -17.10
CA ALA A 180 19.11 -19.98 -18.07
C ALA A 180 19.61 -21.38 -18.46
N TYR A 181 20.90 -21.51 -18.77
CA TYR A 181 21.47 -22.70 -19.41
C TYR A 181 22.64 -23.31 -18.61
N LYS A 182 23.51 -22.48 -18.04
CA LYS A 182 24.61 -22.96 -17.18
C LYS A 182 24.08 -23.48 -15.85
N ASN A 183 24.86 -24.33 -15.18
CA ASN A 183 24.56 -24.87 -13.84
C ASN A 183 23.17 -25.52 -13.71
N ARG A 184 22.55 -25.91 -14.83
CA ARG A 184 21.32 -26.72 -14.85
C ARG A 184 21.68 -28.19 -14.78
N ASN A 185 20.87 -28.97 -14.06
CA ASN A 185 21.05 -30.41 -14.03
C ASN A 185 20.83 -31.03 -15.43
N PHE A 186 21.47 -32.18 -15.66
CA PHE A 186 21.48 -32.86 -16.95
C PHE A 186 20.08 -33.10 -17.53
N LYS A 187 19.12 -33.50 -16.68
CA LYS A 187 17.72 -33.72 -17.07
C LYS A 187 17.06 -32.46 -17.64
N ARG A 188 17.24 -31.30 -16.98
CA ARG A 188 16.72 -30.01 -17.46
C ARG A 188 17.42 -29.56 -18.75
N THR A 189 18.70 -29.83 -18.88
CA THR A 189 19.44 -29.50 -20.12
C THR A 189 18.91 -30.30 -21.31
N ILE A 190 18.80 -31.62 -21.19
CA ILE A 190 18.22 -32.47 -22.25
C ILE A 190 16.78 -32.06 -22.56
N GLY A 191 15.96 -31.89 -21.52
CA GLY A 191 14.57 -31.48 -21.69
C GLY A 191 14.44 -30.15 -22.42
N GLY A 192 15.33 -29.19 -22.13
CA GLY A 192 15.43 -27.93 -22.84
C GLY A 192 15.69 -28.11 -24.34
N TYR A 193 16.74 -28.87 -24.70
CA TYR A 193 17.03 -29.18 -26.10
C TYR A 193 15.87 -29.90 -26.81
N ALA A 194 15.28 -30.92 -26.17
CA ALA A 194 14.15 -31.65 -26.73
C ALA A 194 12.96 -30.72 -26.99
N MET A 195 12.62 -29.85 -26.03
CA MET A 195 11.55 -28.88 -26.19
C MET A 195 11.84 -27.89 -27.33
N SER A 196 13.06 -27.34 -27.41
CA SER A 196 13.42 -26.42 -28.49
C SER A 196 13.37 -27.10 -29.87
N ILE A 197 13.72 -28.39 -29.98
CA ILE A 197 13.58 -29.17 -31.22
C ILE A 197 12.10 -29.37 -31.58
N LEU A 198 11.28 -29.81 -30.63
CA LEU A 198 9.85 -30.05 -30.83
C LEU A 198 9.11 -28.78 -31.24
N THR A 199 9.51 -27.64 -30.68
CA THR A 199 8.96 -26.31 -31.01
C THR A 199 9.65 -25.64 -32.21
N ARG A 200 10.64 -26.30 -32.82
CA ARG A 200 11.46 -25.78 -33.95
C ARG A 200 12.17 -24.45 -33.64
N ASN A 201 12.48 -24.19 -32.37
CA ASN A 201 13.22 -23.01 -31.92
C ASN A 201 14.74 -23.23 -32.06
N PHE A 202 15.23 -23.26 -33.30
CA PHE A 202 16.66 -23.46 -33.58
C PHE A 202 17.56 -22.34 -33.05
N SER A 203 17.01 -21.13 -32.89
CA SER A 203 17.73 -19.99 -32.30
C SER A 203 18.11 -20.27 -30.84
N GLU A 204 17.17 -20.78 -30.04
CA GLU A 204 17.44 -21.14 -28.64
C GLU A 204 18.44 -22.30 -28.53
N ILE A 205 18.39 -23.27 -29.44
CA ILE A 205 19.36 -24.37 -29.49
C ILE A 205 20.77 -23.82 -29.69
N PHE A 206 20.94 -22.91 -30.66
CA PHE A 206 22.22 -22.30 -30.96
C PHE A 206 22.72 -21.42 -29.82
N GLU A 207 21.85 -20.58 -29.24
CA GLU A 207 22.20 -19.76 -28.07
C GLU A 207 22.64 -20.63 -26.89
N ARG A 208 21.88 -21.68 -26.57
CA ARG A 208 22.20 -22.61 -25.48
C ARG A 208 23.57 -23.25 -25.68
N LEU A 209 23.88 -23.70 -26.90
CA LEU A 209 25.20 -24.23 -27.25
C LEU A 209 26.29 -23.18 -27.06
N GLN A 210 26.12 -21.96 -27.58
CA GLN A 210 27.09 -20.89 -27.42
C GLN A 210 27.35 -20.56 -25.94
N VAL A 211 26.31 -20.53 -25.11
CA VAL A 211 26.43 -20.27 -23.68
C VAL A 211 27.15 -21.40 -22.96
N GLN A 212 26.78 -22.66 -23.23
CA GLN A 212 27.40 -23.82 -22.60
C GLN A 212 28.86 -24.02 -23.00
N LEU A 213 29.20 -23.69 -24.26
CA LEU A 213 30.58 -23.69 -24.77
C LEU A 213 31.38 -22.45 -24.36
N GLY A 214 30.74 -21.47 -23.70
CA GLY A 214 31.41 -20.26 -23.21
C GLY A 214 31.64 -19.17 -24.25
N PHE A 215 31.12 -19.32 -25.48
CA PHE A 215 31.16 -18.28 -26.52
C PHE A 215 30.22 -17.10 -26.22
N LYS A 216 29.24 -17.29 -25.34
CA LYS A 216 28.28 -16.27 -24.92
C LYS A 216 28.04 -16.31 -23.41
N ASN A 217 27.77 -15.16 -22.81
CA ASN A 217 27.31 -15.09 -21.42
C ASN A 217 25.90 -15.66 -21.29
N ASP A 218 25.62 -16.28 -20.14
CA ASP A 218 24.28 -16.79 -19.86
C ASP A 218 23.31 -15.61 -19.72
N PRO A 219 22.17 -15.60 -20.43
CA PRO A 219 21.29 -14.44 -20.47
C PRO A 219 20.62 -14.11 -19.14
N PHE A 220 20.57 -15.05 -18.18
CA PHE A 220 20.03 -14.78 -16.84
C PHE A 220 21.11 -14.37 -15.83
N TYR A 221 22.39 -14.57 -16.18
CA TYR A 221 23.48 -14.19 -15.31
C TYR A 221 23.78 -12.69 -15.46
N VAL A 222 23.12 -11.89 -14.63
CA VAL A 222 23.17 -10.41 -14.68
C VAL A 222 23.93 -9.79 -13.49
N PHE A 223 24.57 -10.60 -12.65
CA PHE A 223 25.21 -10.13 -11.41
C PHE A 223 26.28 -9.07 -11.67
N ASP A 224 27.13 -9.25 -12.68
CA ASP A 224 28.14 -8.24 -13.03
C ASP A 224 27.48 -6.87 -13.37
N TYR A 225 26.32 -6.88 -14.04
CA TYR A 225 25.57 -5.65 -14.32
C TYR A 225 25.00 -5.04 -13.04
N LEU A 226 24.44 -5.88 -12.16
CA LEU A 226 23.88 -5.43 -10.88
C LEU A 226 24.97 -4.86 -9.97
N ASP A 227 26.10 -5.53 -9.83
CA ASP A 227 27.23 -5.09 -9.01
C ASP A 227 27.75 -3.73 -9.49
N ASN A 228 27.96 -3.57 -10.80
CA ASN A 228 28.34 -2.28 -11.37
C ASN A 228 27.30 -1.18 -11.11
N LEU A 229 26.01 -1.52 -11.18
CA LEU A 229 24.92 -0.59 -10.88
C LEU A 229 24.93 -0.18 -9.41
N HIS A 230 25.18 -1.12 -8.50
CA HIS A 230 25.21 -0.88 -7.06
C HIS A 230 26.43 -0.07 -6.66
N GLU A 231 27.61 -0.36 -7.20
CA GLU A 231 28.82 0.43 -6.96
C GLU A 231 28.63 1.88 -7.44
N LYS A 232 28.13 2.06 -8.67
CA LYS A 232 27.90 3.39 -9.25
C LYS A 232 26.98 4.26 -8.39
N HIS A 233 25.96 3.66 -7.79
CA HIS A 233 24.95 4.37 -7.01
C HIS A 233 25.11 4.22 -5.49
N GLN A 234 26.22 3.60 -5.03
CA GLN A 234 26.49 3.32 -3.61
C GLN A 234 25.32 2.62 -2.91
N LEU A 235 24.75 1.62 -3.59
CA LEU A 235 23.60 0.87 -3.11
C LEU A 235 24.07 -0.39 -2.38
N SER A 236 23.33 -0.80 -1.36
CA SER A 236 23.56 -2.05 -0.62
C SER A 236 22.34 -2.96 -0.78
N PRO A 237 22.26 -3.75 -1.87
CA PRO A 237 21.08 -4.56 -2.16
C PRO A 237 20.91 -5.73 -1.19
N ILE A 238 19.69 -6.28 -1.12
CA ILE A 238 19.41 -7.58 -0.48
C ILE A 238 18.97 -8.57 -1.56
N TYR A 239 19.58 -9.75 -1.58
CA TYR A 239 19.22 -10.84 -2.48
C TYR A 239 18.48 -11.95 -1.70
N PHE A 240 17.38 -12.41 -2.26
CA PHE A 240 16.61 -13.57 -1.82
C PHE A 240 16.71 -14.68 -2.88
N SER A 241 16.81 -15.94 -2.45
CA SER A 241 17.00 -17.13 -3.31
C SER A 241 16.24 -18.33 -2.79
#